data_AF-A0A7K1THA2-F1
#
_entry.id   AF-A0A7K1THA2-F1
#
_cell.length_a   1.000
_cell.length_b   1.000
_cell.length_c   1.000
_cell.angle_alpha   90.00
_cell.angle_beta   90.00
_cell.angle_gamma   90.00
#
_symmetry.space_group_name_H-M   'P 1'
#
loop_
_entity.id
_entity.type
_entity.pdbx_description
1 polymer ?
#
loop_
_entity_poly.entity_id
_entity_poly.type
_entity_poly.pdbx_seq_one_letter_code
_entity_poly.pdbx_strand_id
1 'polypeptide(L)'
;MVPTSFLALASAALLLGSCQRPPTRTTAVATECIDPARIDPTGACTMDYNPVCGCNGQTYANPCAATKAGLRTFTTGPCPTPTHP
;
A
#
# COMPACT_ATOMS: atom_id res chain seq x y z
N MET A 1 20.91 14.79 20.89
CA MET A 1 21.02 14.70 22.37
C MET A 1 20.43 13.37 22.79
N VAL A 2 21.26 12.33 22.82
CA VAL A 2 20.90 11.02 23.36
C VAL A 2 21.45 11.01 24.78
N PRO A 3 20.64 10.89 25.84
CA PRO A 3 21.18 10.85 27.18
C PRO A 3 21.82 9.48 27.40
N THR A 4 23.14 9.46 27.23
CA THR A 4 24.07 8.47 27.76
C THR A 4 24.07 8.56 29.28
N SER A 5 23.28 7.72 29.96
CA SER A 5 23.48 7.31 31.36
C SER A 5 22.25 6.54 31.83
N PHE A 6 22.25 5.21 31.76
CA PHE A 6 21.58 4.32 32.73
C PHE A 6 22.12 2.90 32.52
N LEU A 7 23.44 2.76 32.66
CA LEU A 7 24.09 1.48 32.93
C LEU A 7 23.90 1.23 34.44
N ALA A 8 22.77 0.63 34.80
CA ALA A 8 22.49 0.15 36.15
C ALA A 8 21.86 -1.24 36.07
N LEU A 9 22.73 -2.25 36.07
CA LEU A 9 22.63 -3.52 36.79
C LEU A 9 21.21 -3.98 37.19
N ALA A 10 20.62 -4.89 36.41
CA ALA A 10 19.71 -5.91 36.92
C ALA A 10 19.85 -7.18 36.07
N SER A 11 20.64 -8.11 36.60
CA SER A 11 20.77 -9.48 36.13
C SER A 11 19.45 -10.25 36.30
N ALA A 12 19.24 -11.25 35.44
CA ALA A 12 18.26 -12.34 35.55
C ALA A 12 16.80 -12.06 35.13
N ALA A 13 16.53 -12.17 33.83
CA ALA A 13 15.29 -12.74 33.32
C ALA A 13 15.55 -13.42 31.95
N LEU A 14 15.96 -14.68 31.98
CA LEU A 14 15.76 -15.59 30.85
C LEU A 14 14.24 -15.76 30.64
N LEU A 15 13.82 -15.83 29.37
CA LEU A 15 12.48 -16.20 28.87
C LEU A 15 11.40 -15.12 28.95
N LEU A 16 11.28 -14.29 27.91
CA LEU A 16 9.99 -13.93 27.27
C LEU A 16 10.32 -13.31 25.90
N GLY A 17 9.94 -14.02 24.84
CA GLY A 17 10.31 -13.72 23.47
C GLY A 17 9.94 -12.31 23.01
N SER A 18 10.92 -11.65 22.39
CA SER A 18 10.67 -10.48 21.56
C SER A 18 10.03 -10.94 20.24
N CYS A 19 8.76 -11.33 20.27
CA CYS A 19 7.95 -11.25 19.06
C CYS A 19 7.76 -9.77 18.76
N GLN A 20 8.76 -9.13 18.17
CA GLN A 20 8.56 -7.88 17.44
C GLN A 20 7.69 -8.26 16.25
N ARG A 21 6.38 -8.38 16.48
CA ARG A 21 5.41 -8.38 15.40
C ARG A 21 5.72 -7.11 14.61
N PRO A 22 6.16 -7.20 13.35
CA PRO A 22 6.09 -6.04 12.47
C PRO A 22 4.65 -5.53 12.59
N PRO A 23 4.44 -4.21 12.57
CA PRO A 23 3.13 -3.65 12.84
C PRO A 23 2.12 -4.40 12.00
N THR A 24 1.20 -5.10 12.66
CA THR A 24 -0.07 -5.50 12.08
C THR A 24 -0.74 -4.20 11.67
N ARG A 25 -0.46 -3.75 10.45
CA ARG A 25 -1.19 -2.68 9.82
C ARG A 25 -2.24 -3.37 8.97
N THR A 26 -3.46 -3.35 9.49
CA THR A 26 -4.72 -3.53 8.75
C THR A 26 -4.87 -2.56 7.56
N THR A 27 -3.84 -1.79 7.20
CA THR A 27 -3.75 -0.95 6.00
C THR A 27 -2.76 -1.47 4.95
N ALA A 28 -2.18 -2.67 5.12
CA ALA A 28 -1.22 -3.23 4.18
C ALA A 28 -1.87 -3.76 2.89
N VAL A 29 -3.14 -4.19 2.89
CA VAL A 29 -3.75 -4.81 1.70
C VAL A 29 -3.94 -3.80 0.55
N ALA A 30 -4.38 -2.58 0.85
CA ALA A 30 -4.43 -1.50 -0.14
C ALA A 30 -3.03 -0.92 -0.45
N THR A 31 -2.11 -0.96 0.51
CA THR A 31 -0.71 -0.51 0.30
C THR A 31 0.12 -1.55 -0.49
N GLU A 32 -0.30 -2.80 -0.55
CA GLU A 32 0.42 -3.84 -1.27
C GLU A 32 0.31 -3.66 -2.78
N CYS A 33 -0.88 -3.26 -3.23
CA CYS A 33 -1.18 -2.97 -4.62
C CYS A 33 -1.05 -1.49 -4.97
N ILE A 34 -1.15 -0.55 -4.03
CA ILE A 34 -0.94 0.88 -4.27
C ILE A 34 0.31 1.36 -3.53
N ASP A 35 1.29 1.82 -4.29
CA ASP A 35 2.52 2.45 -3.79
C ASP A 35 2.38 3.99 -3.80
N PRO A 36 2.29 4.64 -2.63
CA PRO A 36 2.19 6.09 -2.54
C PRO A 36 3.39 6.83 -3.16
N ALA A 37 4.56 6.20 -3.22
CA ALA A 37 5.76 6.79 -3.81
C ALA A 37 5.69 6.86 -5.34
N ARG A 38 4.75 6.16 -5.98
CA ARG A 38 4.51 6.17 -7.43
C ARG A 38 3.35 7.05 -7.85
N ILE A 39 2.70 7.72 -6.90
CA ILE A 39 1.62 8.64 -7.22
C ILE A 39 2.23 9.87 -7.90
N ASP A 40 1.86 10.07 -9.16
CA ASP A 40 2.30 11.19 -9.97
C ASP A 40 1.06 11.96 -10.48
N PRO A 41 0.65 13.05 -9.81
CA PRO A 41 -0.49 13.84 -10.23
C PRO A 41 -0.21 14.68 -11.49
N THR A 42 1.04 14.93 -11.85
CA THR A 42 1.41 15.82 -12.97
C THR A 42 1.76 15.08 -14.26
N GLY A 43 2.02 13.77 -14.20
CA GLY A 43 2.33 12.99 -15.41
C GLY A 43 1.24 13.05 -16.48
N ALA A 44 1.61 12.89 -17.74
CA ALA A 44 0.65 12.83 -18.84
C ALA A 44 0.37 11.37 -19.21
N CYS A 45 -0.87 11.09 -19.59
CA CYS A 45 -1.27 9.82 -20.20
C CYS A 45 -1.94 10.10 -21.53
N THR A 46 -1.92 9.12 -22.44
CA THR A 46 -2.74 9.18 -23.64
C THR A 46 -4.22 9.15 -23.26
N MET A 47 -5.07 9.67 -24.15
CA MET A 47 -6.53 9.65 -23.99
C MET A 47 -7.16 8.33 -24.46
N ASP A 48 -6.35 7.29 -24.65
CA ASP A 48 -6.83 5.98 -25.05
C ASP A 48 -7.69 5.38 -23.94
N TYR A 49 -8.82 4.79 -24.31
CA TYR A 49 -9.72 4.15 -23.37
C TYR A 49 -9.47 2.64 -23.36
N ASN A 50 -8.80 2.16 -22.31
CA ASN A 50 -8.45 0.76 -22.09
C ASN A 50 -8.65 0.44 -20.60
N PRO A 51 -9.91 0.30 -20.13
CA PRO A 51 -10.20 0.33 -18.71
C PRO A 51 -9.51 -0.80 -17.95
N VAL A 52 -9.08 -0.49 -16.73
CA VAL A 52 -8.47 -1.47 -15.82
C VAL A 52 -9.08 -1.35 -14.43
N CYS A 53 -9.19 -2.47 -13.73
CA CYS A 53 -9.67 -2.54 -12.36
C CYS A 53 -8.49 -2.52 -11.38
N GLY A 54 -8.43 -1.48 -10.55
CA GLY A 54 -7.48 -1.39 -9.45
C GLY A 54 -7.92 -2.27 -8.27
N CYS A 55 -6.96 -2.64 -7.43
CA CYS A 55 -7.22 -3.39 -6.21
C CYS A 55 -8.11 -2.67 -5.19
N ASN A 56 -8.26 -1.34 -5.32
CA ASN A 56 -9.18 -0.51 -4.56
C ASN A 56 -10.62 -0.58 -5.07
N GLY A 57 -10.91 -1.45 -6.05
CA GLY A 57 -12.23 -1.56 -6.67
C GLY A 57 -12.60 -0.37 -7.56
N GLN A 58 -11.62 0.51 -7.88
CA GLN A 58 -11.83 1.63 -8.77
C GLN A 58 -11.43 1.28 -10.19
N THR A 59 -12.26 1.70 -11.16
CA THR A 59 -11.94 1.57 -12.58
C THR A 59 -11.13 2.78 -13.03
N TYR A 60 -10.00 2.55 -13.69
CA TYR A 60 -9.16 3.57 -14.30
C TYR A 60 -9.35 3.56 -15.82
N ALA A 61 -9.36 4.73 -16.46
CA ALA A 61 -9.63 4.87 -17.89
C ALA A 61 -8.63 4.13 -18.78
N ASN A 62 -7.37 4.03 -18.33
CA ASN A 62 -6.32 3.27 -18.99
C ASN A 62 -5.23 2.82 -18.00
N PRO A 63 -4.32 1.90 -18.42
CA PRO A 63 -3.24 1.42 -17.58
C PRO A 63 -2.30 2.54 -17.10
N CYS A 64 -2.06 3.57 -17.93
CA CYS A 64 -1.22 4.70 -17.55
C CYS A 64 -1.83 5.47 -16.37
N ALA A 65 -3.12 5.77 -16.42
CA ALA A 65 -3.84 6.44 -15.34
C ALA A 65 -3.81 5.60 -14.03
N ALA A 66 -3.92 4.27 -14.15
CA ALA A 66 -3.79 3.37 -13.01
C ALA A 66 -2.39 3.43 -12.38
N THR A 67 -1.33 3.35 -13.20
CA THR A 67 0.05 3.42 -12.72
C THR A 67 0.35 4.76 -12.03
N LYS A 68 -0.10 5.88 -12.59
CA LYS A 68 0.08 7.20 -11.97
C LYS A 68 -0.71 7.40 -10.69
N ALA A 69 -1.78 6.63 -10.47
CA ALA A 69 -2.48 6.56 -9.20
C ALA A 69 -1.75 5.67 -8.16
N GLY A 70 -0.55 5.17 -8.49
CA GLY A 70 0.27 4.34 -7.61
C GLY A 70 -0.01 2.84 -7.73
N LEU A 71 -0.88 2.38 -8.63
CA LEU A 71 -1.15 0.95 -8.77
C LEU A 71 0.06 0.19 -9.30
N ARG A 72 0.48 -0.82 -8.53
CA ARG A 72 1.50 -1.80 -8.87
C ARG A 72 0.92 -2.95 -9.69
N THR A 73 -0.35 -3.28 -9.44
CA THR A 73 -1.08 -4.37 -10.10
C THR A 73 -2.52 -3.93 -10.37
N PHE A 74 -3.04 -4.34 -11.52
CA PHE A 74 -4.42 -4.10 -11.96
C PHE A 74 -4.85 -5.19 -12.93
N THR A 75 -6.15 -5.42 -13.02
CA THR A 75 -6.74 -6.39 -13.94
C THR A 75 -7.31 -5.68 -15.16
N THR A 76 -7.17 -6.25 -16.34
CA THR A 76 -7.77 -5.70 -17.57
C THR A 76 -9.30 -5.73 -17.50
N GLY A 77 -9.94 -4.66 -17.93
CA GLY A 77 -11.39 -4.46 -17.89
C GLY A 77 -11.86 -3.59 -16.72
N PRO A 78 -13.11 -3.09 -16.76
CA PRO A 78 -13.67 -2.33 -15.66
C PRO A 78 -13.89 -3.21 -14.42
N CYS A 79 -13.88 -2.58 -13.24
CA CYS A 79 -14.28 -3.28 -12.02
C CYS A 79 -15.76 -3.70 -12.08
N PRO A 80 -16.12 -4.83 -11.46
CA PRO A 80 -17.52 -5.22 -11.33
C PRO A 80 -18.26 -4.12 -10.56
N THR A 81 -19.26 -3.51 -11.18
CA THR A 81 -20.19 -2.66 -10.44
C THR A 81 -21.08 -3.56 -9.59
N PRO A 82 -21.41 -3.19 -8.35
CA PRO A 82 -22.51 -3.82 -7.66
C PRO A 82 -23.78 -3.51 -8.46
N THR A 83 -24.18 -4.45 -9.31
CA THR A 83 -25.46 -4.42 -10.00
C THR A 83 -26.51 -4.48 -8.90
N HIS A 84 -27.10 -3.34 -8.57
CA HIS A 84 -28.29 -3.30 -7.73
C HIS A 84 -29.40 -4.06 -8.50
N PRO A 85 -29.91 -5.19 -7.98
CA PRO A 85 -31.08 -5.85 -8.55
C PRO A 85 -32.33 -4.97 -8.40
#